data_AF-A0A7T8KAW5-F1
#
_entry.id   AF-A0A7T8KAW5-F1
#
_cell.length_a   1.000
_cell.length_b   1.000
_cell.length_c   1.000
_cell.angle_alpha   90.00
_cell.angle_beta   90.00
_cell.angle_gamma   90.00
#
_symmetry.space_group_name_H-M   'P 1'
#
loop_
_entity.id
_entity.type
_entity.pdbx_description
1 polymer ?
#
loop_
_entity_poly.entity_id
_entity_poly.type
_entity_poly.pdbx_seq_one_letter_code
_entity_poly.pdbx_strand_id
1 'polypeptide(L)'
;MGHYPSELLARQNAIPDLTQVPQMRQLQFSRPDAPQSIVNAMREHQAMLDAIRDGLVNKAVADTPDSLQDRAHHIKGFAYFSDAAVVGICELPKTAVLNTPIRIPILIASRLI
;
A
#
# COMPACT_ATOMS: atom_id res chain seq x y z
N MET A 1 -2.31 -0.12 20.34
CA MET A 1 -1.15 -0.08 19.42
C MET A 1 -1.29 -1.17 18.36
N GLY A 2 -2.45 -1.26 17.69
CA GLY A 2 -2.79 -2.44 16.89
C GLY A 2 -3.08 -3.67 17.74
N HIS A 3 -3.26 -4.81 17.06
CA HIS A 3 -3.62 -6.10 17.68
C HIS A 3 -2.41 -6.93 18.12
N TYR A 4 -1.25 -6.73 17.46
CA TYR A 4 -0.02 -7.45 17.78
C TYR A 4 0.90 -6.58 18.65
N PRO A 5 1.59 -7.17 19.65
CA PRO A 5 2.44 -6.43 20.60
C PRO A 5 3.79 -6.04 19.98
N SER A 6 3.75 -5.25 18.91
CA SER A 6 4.93 -4.80 18.14
C SER A 6 5.90 -3.95 18.96
N GLU A 7 5.45 -3.38 20.09
CA GLU A 7 6.26 -2.68 21.08
C GLU A 7 7.26 -3.55 21.83
N LEU A 8 7.00 -4.86 21.91
CA LEU A 8 7.89 -5.82 22.57
C LEU A 8 9.04 -6.27 21.67
N LEU A 9 8.99 -5.94 20.38
CA LEU A 9 10.06 -6.26 19.44
C LEU A 9 11.28 -5.36 19.69
N ALA A 10 12.47 -5.95 19.66
CA ALA A 10 13.71 -5.21 19.75
C ALA A 10 13.80 -4.16 18.62
N ARG A 11 14.24 -2.94 18.97
CA ARG A 11 14.42 -1.84 18.01
C ARG A 11 15.90 -1.59 17.77
N GLN A 12 16.24 -1.27 16.52
CA GLN A 12 17.56 -0.78 16.14
C GLN A 12 17.43 0.51 15.34
N ASN A 13 18.42 1.39 15.47
CA ASN A 13 18.47 2.66 14.72
C ASN A 13 19.25 2.52 13.41
N ALA A 14 20.03 1.45 13.25
CA ALA A 14 20.77 1.19 12.02
C ALA A 14 19.85 0.55 10.96
N ILE A 15 20.00 0.97 9.70
CA ILE A 15 19.34 0.31 8.57
C ILE A 15 19.91 -1.11 8.47
N PRO A 16 19.06 -2.17 8.47
CA PRO A 16 19.53 -3.53 8.30
C PRO A 16 20.06 -3.76 6.89
N ASP A 17 20.85 -4.82 6.70
CA ASP A 17 21.29 -5.23 5.37
C ASP A 17 20.07 -5.66 4.53
N LEU A 18 19.73 -4.87 3.51
CA LEU A 18 18.61 -5.11 2.61
C LEU A 18 19.00 -5.94 1.38
N THR A 19 20.26 -6.37 1.23
CA THR A 19 20.70 -7.18 0.08
C THR A 19 19.95 -8.51 -0.03
N GLN A 20 19.39 -8.99 1.08
CA GLN A 20 18.60 -10.21 1.16
C GLN A 20 17.10 -9.98 0.86
N VAL A 21 16.65 -8.73 0.71
CA VAL A 21 15.26 -8.42 0.39
C VAL A 21 15.04 -8.65 -1.11
N PRO A 22 14.10 -9.51 -1.52
CA PRO A 22 13.80 -9.72 -2.93
C PRO A 22 13.38 -8.41 -3.60
N GLN A 23 13.85 -8.18 -4.83
CA GLN A 23 13.37 -7.07 -5.64
C GLN A 23 11.86 -7.16 -5.85
N MET A 24 11.18 -6.00 -5.77
CA MET A 24 9.75 -5.90 -6.02
C MET A 24 9.41 -6.44 -7.41
N ARG A 25 8.39 -7.29 -7.49
CA ARG A 25 7.81 -7.78 -8.75
C ARG A 25 6.33 -7.43 -8.78
N GLN A 26 5.83 -7.09 -9.95
CA GLN A 26 4.40 -6.86 -10.14
C GLN A 26 3.59 -8.13 -9.84
N LEU A 27 2.57 -8.01 -8.99
CA LEU A 27 1.59 -9.07 -8.80
C LEU A 27 0.73 -9.22 -10.05
N GLN A 28 0.48 -10.47 -10.46
CA GLN A 28 -0.36 -10.80 -11.60
C GLN A 28 -1.73 -11.30 -11.13
N PHE A 29 -2.80 -10.62 -11.55
CA PHE A 29 -4.19 -11.03 -11.32
C PHE A 29 -4.78 -11.76 -12.54
N SER A 30 -3.95 -12.57 -13.20
CA SER A 30 -4.35 -13.42 -14.32
C SER A 30 -3.56 -14.72 -14.30
N ARG A 31 -4.27 -15.83 -14.41
CA ARG A 31 -3.70 -17.18 -14.45
C ARG A 31 -4.40 -18.03 -15.51
N PRO A 32 -4.03 -17.89 -16.79
CA PRO A 32 -4.70 -18.56 -17.91
C PRO A 32 -4.64 -20.10 -17.84
N ASP A 33 -3.58 -20.64 -17.25
CA ASP A 33 -3.36 -22.07 -16.99
C ASP A 33 -4.27 -22.65 -15.90
N ALA A 34 -4.94 -21.81 -15.10
CA ALA A 34 -5.86 -22.23 -14.05
C ALA A 34 -7.11 -21.32 -14.02
N PRO A 35 -8.08 -21.52 -14.94
CA PRO A 35 -9.27 -20.69 -15.07
C PRO A 35 -10.08 -20.55 -13.76
N GLN A 36 -10.17 -21.63 -12.98
CA GLN A 36 -10.87 -21.70 -11.69
C GLN A 36 -10.15 -20.97 -10.53
N SER A 37 -8.97 -20.41 -10.76
CA SER A 37 -8.23 -19.68 -9.74
C SER A 37 -8.97 -18.41 -9.32
N ILE A 38 -9.14 -18.22 -8.01
CA ILE A 38 -9.76 -17.00 -7.44
C ILE A 38 -9.02 -15.72 -7.83
N VAL A 39 -7.72 -15.82 -8.12
CA VAL A 39 -6.88 -14.70 -8.57
C VAL A 39 -7.46 -14.02 -9.82
N ASN A 40 -8.09 -14.79 -10.71
CA ASN A 40 -8.72 -14.25 -11.92
C ASN A 40 -9.89 -13.31 -11.58
N ALA A 41 -10.67 -13.64 -10.55
CA ALA A 41 -11.82 -12.84 -10.11
C ALA A 41 -11.38 -11.56 -9.36
N MET A 42 -10.19 -11.53 -8.78
CA MET A 42 -9.67 -10.37 -8.05
C MET A 42 -9.22 -9.22 -8.98
N ARG A 43 -9.05 -9.49 -10.29
CA ARG A 43 -8.44 -8.54 -11.24
C ARG A 43 -9.15 -7.20 -11.29
N GLU A 44 -10.47 -7.20 -11.46
CA GLU A 44 -11.26 -5.97 -11.62
C GLU A 44 -11.20 -5.11 -10.36
N HIS A 45 -11.36 -5.74 -9.19
CA HIS A 45 -11.28 -5.05 -7.91
C HIS A 45 -9.90 -4.41 -7.70
N GLN A 46 -8.84 -5.13 -8.02
CA GLN A 46 -7.47 -4.64 -7.88
C GLN A 46 -7.15 -3.53 -8.89
N ALA A 47 -7.68 -3.61 -10.12
CA ALA A 47 -7.55 -2.55 -11.11
C ALA A 47 -8.25 -1.26 -10.67
N MET A 48 -9.44 -1.37 -10.04
CA MET A 48 -10.14 -0.22 -9.46
C MET A 48 -9.36 0.42 -8.31
N LEU A 49 -8.78 -0.38 -7.40
CA LEU A 49 -7.93 0.13 -6.33
C LEU A 49 -6.64 0.79 -6.86
N ASP A 50 -6.05 0.26 -7.93
CA ASP A 50 -4.89 0.88 -8.61
C ASP A 50 -5.27 2.23 -9.24
N ALA A 51 -6.48 2.34 -9.80
CA ALA A 51 -6.99 3.55 -10.44
C ALA A 51 -7.19 4.71 -9.45
N ILE A 52 -7.60 4.42 -8.21
CA ILE A 52 -7.83 5.43 -7.15
C ILE A 52 -6.63 5.60 -6.22
N ARG A 53 -5.49 4.93 -6.49
CA ARG A 53 -4.27 5.07 -5.69
C ARG A 53 -3.73 6.50 -5.75
N ASP A 54 -3.88 7.14 -6.90
CA ASP A 54 -3.60 8.54 -7.12
C ASP A 54 -4.90 9.29 -7.35
N GLY A 55 -4.95 10.58 -7.04
CA GLY A 55 -6.19 11.33 -7.06
C GLY A 55 -5.99 12.82 -6.89
N LEU A 56 -7.10 13.54 -7.01
CA LEU A 56 -7.10 14.99 -6.82
C LEU A 56 -6.79 15.32 -5.37
N VAL A 57 -5.78 16.16 -5.15
CA VAL A 57 -5.53 16.75 -3.84
C VAL A 57 -6.67 17.70 -3.50
N ASN A 58 -7.28 17.53 -2.33
CA ASN A 58 -8.34 18.41 -1.88
C ASN A 58 -7.80 19.85 -1.74
N LYS A 59 -8.52 20.83 -2.32
CA LYS A 59 -8.14 22.25 -2.25
C LYS A 59 -8.40 22.85 -0.87
N ALA A 60 -9.34 22.29 -0.12
CA ALA A 60 -9.57 22.68 1.25
C ALA A 60 -8.50 22.04 2.14
N VAL A 61 -7.76 22.89 2.88
CA VAL A 61 -6.81 22.42 3.89
C VAL A 61 -7.59 21.90 5.07
N ALA A 62 -7.43 20.61 5.37
CA ALA A 62 -8.01 20.01 6.57
C ALA A 62 -7.22 20.45 7.81
N ASP A 63 -7.92 20.64 8.93
CA ASP A 63 -7.26 20.83 10.21
C ASP A 63 -6.40 19.60 10.52
N THR A 64 -5.10 19.82 10.69
CA THR A 64 -4.10 18.75 10.85
C THR A 64 -3.12 19.16 11.95
N PRO A 65 -2.85 18.31 12.96
CA PRO A 65 -1.91 18.61 14.02
C PRO A 65 -0.52 19.00 13.50
N ASP A 66 0.20 19.90 14.16
CA ASP A 66 1.57 20.27 13.77
C ASP A 66 2.60 19.19 14.14
N SER A 67 2.35 18.48 15.25
CA SER A 67 3.22 17.42 15.76
C SER A 67 3.26 16.23 14.81
N LEU A 68 4.45 15.88 14.33
CA LEU A 68 4.67 14.67 13.53
C LEU A 68 4.29 13.40 14.30
N GLN A 69 4.42 13.42 15.63
CA GLN A 69 4.03 12.29 16.48
C GLN A 69 2.50 12.10 16.47
N ASP A 70 1.74 13.18 16.53
CA ASP A 70 0.27 13.11 16.52
C ASP A 70 -0.25 12.69 15.15
N ARG A 71 0.37 13.20 14.07
CA ARG A 71 0.10 12.69 12.70
C ARG A 71 0.38 11.20 12.58
N ALA A 72 1.49 10.73 13.14
CA ALA A 72 1.85 9.32 13.15
C ALA A 72 0.83 8.48 13.94
N HIS A 73 0.32 8.99 15.07
CA HIS A 73 -0.74 8.32 15.83
C HIS A 73 -2.05 8.26 15.05
N HIS A 74 -2.47 9.37 14.41
CA HIS A 74 -3.70 9.42 13.61
C HIS A 74 -3.66 8.45 12.43
N ILE A 75 -2.56 8.43 11.66
CA ILE A 75 -2.39 7.52 10.52
C ILE A 75 -2.40 6.07 10.97
N LYS A 76 -1.70 5.73 12.07
CA LYS A 76 -1.72 4.38 12.64
C LYS A 76 -3.13 3.99 13.10
N GLY A 77 -3.86 4.92 13.74
CA GLY A 77 -5.24 4.72 14.15
C GLY A 77 -6.16 4.40 12.96
N PHE A 78 -6.08 5.19 11.89
CA PHE A 78 -6.84 4.96 10.65
C PHE A 78 -6.48 3.62 9.99
N ALA A 79 -5.20 3.29 9.92
CA ALA A 79 -4.75 2.03 9.34
C ALA A 79 -5.25 0.81 10.14
N TYR A 80 -5.23 0.86 11.48
CA TYR A 80 -5.81 -0.21 12.31
C TYR A 80 -7.34 -0.27 12.21
N PHE A 81 -8.02 0.87 12.07
CA PHE A 81 -9.45 0.90 11.76
C PHE A 81 -9.77 0.25 10.41
N SER A 82 -8.85 0.34 9.45
CA SER A 82 -8.94 -0.29 8.12
C SER A 82 -8.37 -1.71 8.09
N ASP A 83 -8.37 -2.41 9.23
CA ASP A 83 -7.94 -3.80 9.40
C ASP A 83 -6.46 -4.11 9.05
N ALA A 84 -5.58 -3.10 9.08
CA ALA A 84 -4.15 -3.36 8.94
C ALA A 84 -3.62 -4.20 10.11
N ALA A 85 -2.91 -5.30 9.82
CA ALA A 85 -2.34 -6.16 10.85
C ALA A 85 -1.25 -5.44 11.67
N VAL A 86 -0.30 -4.80 10.98
CA VAL A 86 0.83 -4.06 11.59
C VAL A 86 1.09 -2.82 10.75
N VAL A 87 1.41 -1.70 11.40
CA VAL A 87 1.62 -0.40 10.72
C VAL A 87 2.96 0.21 11.15
N GLY A 88 3.83 0.45 10.17
CA GLY A 88 5.10 1.16 10.32
C GLY A 88 5.09 2.49 9.55
N ILE A 89 5.94 3.43 9.96
CA ILE A 89 6.16 4.71 9.28
C ILE A 89 7.67 4.91 9.17
N CYS A 90 8.15 5.33 8.00
CA CYS A 90 9.56 5.61 7.76
C CYS A 90 9.71 6.77 6.77
N GLU A 91 10.91 7.35 6.72
CA GLU A 91 11.31 8.22 5.63
C GLU A 91 11.46 7.39 4.35
N LEU A 92 10.93 7.89 3.23
CA LEU A 92 11.01 7.20 1.94
C LEU A 92 12.28 7.66 1.20
N PRO A 93 13.32 6.81 1.08
CA PRO A 93 14.51 7.18 0.33
C PRO A 93 14.17 7.24 -1.17
N LYS A 94 14.84 8.11 -1.92
CA LYS A 94 14.64 8.24 -3.37
C LYS A 94 14.87 6.92 -4.12
N THR A 95 15.77 6.08 -3.61
CA THR A 95 16.08 4.75 -4.17
C THR A 95 14.94 3.74 -4.03
N ALA A 96 13.94 4.00 -3.18
CA ALA A 96 12.75 3.15 -3.04
C ALA A 96 11.64 3.49 -4.05
N VAL A 97 11.79 4.58 -4.82
CA VAL A 97 10.82 4.95 -5.87
C VAL A 97 11.20 4.26 -7.17
N LEU A 98 10.26 3.50 -7.75
CA LEU A 98 10.46 2.86 -9.05
C LEU A 98 10.55 3.90 -10.17
N ASN A 99 11.51 3.73 -11.07
CA ASN A 99 11.64 4.57 -12.28
C ASN A 99 10.42 4.42 -13.21
N THR A 100 9.84 3.22 -13.28
CA THR A 100 8.63 2.95 -14.04
C THR A 100 7.56 2.41 -13.08
N PRO A 101 6.40 3.06 -12.97
CA PRO A 101 5.35 2.62 -12.05
C PRO A 101 4.73 1.31 -12.53
N ILE A 102 4.42 0.45 -11.56
CA ILE A 102 3.62 -0.76 -11.79
C ILE A 102 2.14 -0.35 -11.80
N ARG A 103 1.42 -0.74 -12.85
CA ARG A 103 -0.02 -0.47 -13.02
C ARG A 103 -0.77 -1.76 -13.29
N ILE A 104 -1.96 -1.88 -12.71
CA ILE A 104 -2.86 -3.00 -12.98
C ILE A 104 -3.82 -2.53 -14.09
N PRO A 105 -3.78 -3.16 -15.28
CA PRO A 105 -4.61 -2.70 -16.39
C PRO A 105 -6.09 -2.87 -16.04
N ILE A 106 -6.86 -1.80 -16.19
CA ILE A 106 -8.32 -1.85 -16.08
C ILE A 106 -8.84 -2.48 -17.35
N LEU A 107 -9.44 -3.67 -17.25
CA LEU A 107 -10.25 -4.22 -18.31
C LEU A 107 -11.64 -3.59 -18.22
N ILE A 108 -11.80 -2.34 -18.63
CA ILE A 108 -13.14 -1.84 -18.92
C ILE A 108 -13.53 -2.55 -20.20
N ALA A 109 -14.30 -3.63 -20.09
CA ALA A 109 -15.02 -4.15 -21.25
C ALA A 109 -15.78 -2.96 -21.86
N SER A 110 -15.57 -2.73 -23.15
CA SER A 110 -16.28 -1.75 -23.97
C SER A 110 -17.78 -2.05 -24.01
N ARG A 111 -18.47 -1.78 -22.90
CA ARG A 111 -19.91 -1.98 -22.67
C ARG A 111 -20.33 -1.15 -21.47
N LEU A 112 -20.36 0.16 -21.64
CA LEU A 112 -21.22 1.15 -20.97
C LEU A 112 -20.65 2.56 -21.21
N ILE A 113 -20.52 2.92 -22.48
CA ILE A 113 -20.79 4.28 -22.98
C ILE A 113 -21.47 4.09 -24.34
#